data_AF-X1KKI3-F1
#
_entry.id   AF-X1KKI3-F1
#
_cell.length_a   1.000
_cell.length_b   1.000
_cell.length_c   1.000
_cell.angle_alpha   90.00
_cell.angle_beta   90.00
_cell.angle_gamma   90.00
#
_symmetry.space_group_name_H-M   'P 1'
#
loop_
_entity.id
_entity.type
_entity.pdbx_description
1 polymer ?
#
loop_
_entity_poly.entity_id
_entity_poly.type
_entity_poly.pdbx_seq_one_letter_code
_entity_poly.pdbx_strand_id
1 'polypeptide(L)'
;DDMTWLREIETCKVKGPDGYQYHPVWLHHLEAEKRGIKQGDIVSICNERGTVLGGAYITERIMPGVLYIDHGAKWDPIVPGEIDRGGAINTIVPRNTTSKNAVGHAVSGFLVEVEKTDMEELKRKYPEAFKRPYHPTAGPSLESFLGGK
;
A
#
# COMPACT_ATOMS: atom_id res chain seq x y z
N ASP A 1 -2.86 -10.04 8.40
CA ASP A 1 -1.84 -10.25 7.36
C ASP A 1 -0.99 -11.51 7.58
N ASP A 2 -1.39 -12.44 8.46
CA ASP A 2 -0.51 -13.55 8.88
C ASP A 2 -0.94 -14.93 8.35
N MET A 3 -2.09 -15.01 7.68
CA MET A 3 -2.59 -16.25 7.05
C MET A 3 -1.98 -16.42 5.65
N THR A 4 -0.78 -16.98 5.60
CA THR A 4 0.04 -17.09 4.36
C THR A 4 -0.55 -17.94 3.25
N TRP A 5 -1.53 -18.80 3.53
CA TRP A 5 -2.24 -19.58 2.52
C TRP A 5 -3.32 -18.81 1.75
N LEU A 6 -3.72 -17.62 2.20
CA LEU A 6 -4.73 -16.79 1.51
C LEU A 6 -4.12 -15.94 0.38
N ARG A 7 -2.81 -16.07 0.13
CA ARG A 7 -2.07 -15.20 -0.78
C ARG A 7 -2.36 -15.44 -2.26
N GLU A 8 -2.99 -16.56 -2.58
CA GLU A 8 -3.53 -16.83 -3.92
C GLU A 8 -4.84 -16.07 -4.19
N ILE A 9 -5.52 -15.60 -3.14
CA ILE A 9 -6.74 -14.82 -3.27
C ILE A 9 -6.37 -13.39 -3.64
N GLU A 10 -6.79 -12.95 -4.82
CA GLU A 10 -6.50 -11.61 -5.37
C GLU A 10 -6.94 -10.45 -4.48
N THR A 11 -7.96 -10.65 -3.65
CA THR A 11 -8.44 -9.66 -2.67
C THR A 11 -7.65 -9.66 -1.37
N CYS A 12 -6.71 -10.60 -1.17
CA CYS A 12 -5.82 -10.65 -0.02
C CYS A 12 -4.45 -10.02 -0.30
N LYS A 13 -3.83 -10.34 -1.45
CA LYS A 13 -2.58 -9.73 -1.92
C LYS A 13 -2.51 -9.74 -3.44
N VAL A 14 -1.76 -8.79 -3.98
CA VAL A 14 -1.43 -8.67 -5.40
C VAL A 14 0.08 -8.84 -5.55
N LYS A 15 0.51 -9.84 -6.32
CA LYS A 15 1.93 -10.10 -6.54
C LYS A 15 2.50 -9.11 -7.55
N GLY A 16 3.45 -8.28 -7.10
CA GLY A 16 4.13 -7.30 -7.94
C GLY A 16 5.22 -7.90 -8.83
N PRO A 17 5.79 -7.10 -9.75
CA PRO A 17 6.86 -7.53 -10.66
C PRO A 17 8.18 -7.86 -9.95
N ASP A 18 8.39 -7.35 -8.74
CA ASP A 18 9.50 -7.69 -7.85
C ASP A 18 9.25 -8.96 -7.02
N GLY A 19 8.10 -9.62 -7.21
CA GLY A 19 7.69 -10.80 -6.46
C GLY A 19 7.17 -10.51 -5.06
N TYR A 20 7.08 -9.24 -4.64
CA TYR A 20 6.52 -8.85 -3.36
C TYR A 20 4.98 -8.95 -3.38
N GLN A 21 4.40 -9.27 -2.21
CA GLN A 21 2.95 -9.40 -2.04
C GLN A 21 2.38 -8.07 -1.55
N TYR A 22 1.95 -7.23 -2.49
CA TYR A 22 1.39 -5.92 -2.19
C TYR A 22 -0.01 -6.02 -1.64
N HIS A 23 -0.36 -5.10 -0.76
CA HIS A 23 -1.73 -4.99 -0.29
C HIS A 23 -2.64 -4.50 -1.43
N PRO A 24 -3.84 -5.10 -1.62
CA PRO A 24 -4.71 -4.74 -2.73
C PRO A 24 -5.29 -3.34 -2.59
N VAL A 25 -5.34 -2.62 -3.71
CA VAL A 25 -5.94 -1.29 -3.85
C VAL A 25 -7.08 -1.40 -4.83
N TRP A 26 -8.29 -1.35 -4.31
CA TRP A 26 -9.50 -1.47 -5.09
C TRP A 26 -9.76 -0.16 -5.82
N LEU A 27 -9.85 -0.22 -7.14
CA LEU A 27 -10.08 0.93 -8.00
C LEU A 27 -11.20 0.64 -8.99
N HIS A 28 -12.03 1.65 -9.24
CA HIS A 28 -13.00 1.58 -10.32
C HIS A 28 -12.29 1.64 -11.67
N HIS A 29 -12.76 0.87 -12.66
CA HIS A 29 -12.11 0.79 -13.98
C HIS A 29 -11.99 2.16 -14.66
N LEU A 30 -13.01 3.03 -14.55
CA LEU A 30 -12.96 4.40 -15.08
C LEU A 30 -11.82 5.25 -14.48
N GLU A 31 -11.49 5.06 -13.20
CA GLU A 31 -10.38 5.81 -12.57
C GLU A 31 -9.02 5.24 -12.99
N ALA A 32 -8.96 3.93 -13.19
CA ALA A 32 -7.77 3.24 -13.66
C ALA A 32 -7.43 3.62 -15.11
N GLU A 33 -8.43 3.63 -16.01
CA GLU A 33 -8.29 4.02 -17.42
C GLU A 33 -7.76 5.45 -17.57
N LYS A 34 -8.33 6.41 -16.82
CA LYS A 34 -7.88 7.82 -16.81
C LYS A 34 -6.40 7.98 -16.46
N ARG A 35 -5.87 7.06 -15.64
CA ARG A 35 -4.51 7.10 -15.10
C ARG A 35 -3.55 6.10 -15.75
N GLY A 36 -4.02 5.34 -16.74
CA GLY A 36 -3.21 4.29 -17.37
C GLY A 36 -2.83 3.13 -16.42
N ILE A 37 -3.62 2.91 -15.36
CA ILE A 37 -3.43 1.84 -14.39
C ILE A 37 -4.15 0.58 -14.88
N LYS A 38 -3.49 -0.57 -14.80
CA LYS A 38 -4.04 -1.89 -15.16
C LYS A 38 -4.10 -2.81 -13.95
N GLN A 39 -4.84 -3.91 -14.08
CA GLN A 39 -4.87 -4.98 -13.09
C GLN A 39 -3.45 -5.43 -12.74
N GLY A 40 -3.12 -5.44 -11.44
CA GLY A 40 -1.81 -5.88 -10.95
C GLY A 40 -0.69 -4.84 -11.01
N ASP A 41 -0.92 -3.66 -11.60
CA ASP A 41 0.06 -2.57 -11.54
C ASP A 41 0.30 -2.14 -10.09
N ILE A 42 1.54 -1.79 -9.76
CA ILE A 42 1.83 -1.17 -8.47
C ILE A 42 1.46 0.31 -8.56
N VAL A 43 0.73 0.79 -7.55
CA VAL A 43 0.24 2.15 -7.45
C VAL A 43 0.76 2.83 -6.19
N SER A 44 0.93 4.14 -6.26
CA SER A 44 1.29 5.01 -5.16
C SER A 44 0.05 5.76 -4.72
N ILE A 45 -0.38 5.55 -3.48
CA ILE A 45 -1.46 6.31 -2.83
C ILE A 45 -0.79 7.40 -1.99
N CYS A 46 -0.97 8.66 -2.35
CA CYS A 46 -0.22 9.76 -1.74
C CYS A 46 -1.10 10.91 -1.26
N ASN A 47 -0.63 11.58 -0.22
CA ASN A 47 -1.13 12.88 0.23
C ASN A 47 0.00 13.64 0.95
N GLU A 48 -0.32 14.75 1.61
CA GLU A 48 0.66 15.59 2.32
C GLU A 48 1.37 14.90 3.49
N ARG A 49 0.90 13.72 3.93
CA ARG A 49 1.47 12.95 5.04
C ARG A 49 2.44 11.87 4.57
N GLY A 50 2.47 11.51 3.28
CA GLY A 50 3.37 10.50 2.73
C GLY A 50 2.71 9.67 1.62
N THR A 51 3.33 8.53 1.33
CA THR A 51 2.96 7.61 0.25
C THR A 51 2.88 6.16 0.75
N VAL A 52 1.84 5.45 0.31
CA VAL A 52 1.65 4.02 0.55
C VAL A 52 1.53 3.32 -0.79
N LEU A 53 2.37 2.31 -1.02
CA LEU A 53 2.28 1.47 -2.21
C LEU A 53 1.25 0.37 -2.03
N GLY A 54 0.63 -0.03 -3.13
CA GLY A 54 -0.25 -1.19 -3.18
C GLY A 54 -0.40 -1.73 -4.59
N GLY A 55 -1.03 -2.88 -4.74
CA GLY A 55 -1.29 -3.50 -6.05
C GLY A 55 -2.71 -3.23 -6.50
N ALA A 56 -2.87 -2.72 -7.72
CA ALA A 56 -4.17 -2.35 -8.27
C ALA A 56 -5.07 -3.58 -8.48
N TYR A 57 -6.23 -3.54 -7.85
CA TYR A 57 -7.35 -4.47 -8.04
C TYR A 57 -8.51 -3.71 -8.68
N ILE A 58 -8.64 -3.83 -9.99
CA ILE A 58 -9.63 -3.12 -10.80
C ILE A 58 -10.95 -3.86 -10.75
N THR A 59 -12.01 -3.17 -10.34
CA THR A 59 -13.32 -3.78 -10.13
C THR A 59 -14.45 -2.75 -10.24
N GLU A 60 -15.64 -3.20 -10.63
CA GLU A 60 -16.87 -2.39 -10.61
C GLU A 60 -17.55 -2.40 -9.23
N ARG A 61 -16.95 -3.09 -8.23
CA ARG A 61 -17.50 -3.20 -6.86
C ARG A 61 -17.17 -2.01 -5.95
N ILE A 62 -16.59 -0.95 -6.49
CA ILE A 62 -16.29 0.31 -5.79
C ILE A 62 -16.80 1.48 -6.62
N MET A 63 -17.20 2.58 -5.98
CA MET A 63 -17.71 3.74 -6.72
C MET A 63 -16.60 4.43 -7.54
N PRO A 64 -16.93 5.02 -8.71
CA PRO A 64 -16.03 5.94 -9.40
C PRO A 64 -15.56 7.08 -8.48
N GLY A 65 -14.29 7.47 -8.59
CA GLY A 65 -13.69 8.50 -7.74
C GLY A 65 -13.36 8.07 -6.31
N VAL A 66 -13.54 6.80 -5.95
CA VAL A 66 -13.20 6.22 -4.64
C VAL A 66 -12.18 5.10 -4.84
N LEU A 67 -11.22 5.01 -3.92
CA LEU A 67 -10.36 3.85 -3.76
C LEU A 67 -10.56 3.22 -2.39
N TYR A 68 -10.36 1.90 -2.30
CA TYR A 68 -10.43 1.17 -1.04
C TYR A 68 -9.17 0.35 -0.81
N ILE A 69 -8.72 0.33 0.43
CA ILE A 69 -7.60 -0.46 0.90
C ILE A 69 -7.90 -0.89 2.33
N ASP A 70 -7.81 -2.18 2.59
CA ASP A 70 -8.03 -2.75 3.92
C ASP A 70 -6.97 -2.29 4.93
N HIS A 71 -7.37 -2.12 6.18
CA HIS A 71 -6.43 -1.91 7.28
C HIS A 71 -5.68 -3.21 7.64
N GLY A 72 -4.55 -3.08 8.34
CA GLY A 72 -3.85 -4.20 8.97
C GLY A 72 -2.74 -4.84 8.13
N ALA A 73 -2.29 -4.19 7.05
CA ALA A 73 -1.06 -4.57 6.36
C ALA A 73 0.16 -4.41 7.26
N LYS A 74 1.15 -5.30 7.11
CA LYS A 74 2.45 -5.14 7.77
C LYS A 74 3.18 -3.94 7.18
N TRP A 75 3.70 -3.09 8.05
CA TRP A 75 4.52 -1.95 7.68
C TRP A 75 5.86 -2.42 7.11
N ASP A 76 6.23 -1.91 5.94
CA ASP A 76 7.50 -2.18 5.26
C ASP A 76 8.03 -0.87 4.63
N PRO A 77 8.66 0.01 5.43
CA PRO A 77 9.01 1.35 4.99
C PRO A 77 10.17 1.34 4.00
N ILE A 78 9.98 1.92 2.81
CA ILE A 78 11.09 2.27 1.91
C ILE A 78 11.85 3.46 2.51
N VAL A 79 11.10 4.48 2.94
CA VAL A 79 11.61 5.63 3.70
C VAL A 79 10.74 5.77 4.94
N PRO A 80 11.26 5.51 6.15
CA PRO A 80 10.46 5.59 7.38
C PRO A 80 9.78 6.95 7.54
N GLY A 81 8.46 6.93 7.68
CA GLY A 81 7.64 8.13 7.82
C GLY A 81 7.26 8.83 6.50
N GLU A 82 7.77 8.37 5.36
CA GLU A 82 7.48 8.99 4.05
C GLU A 82 6.89 7.99 3.04
N ILE A 83 7.50 6.81 2.88
CA ILE A 83 7.10 5.84 1.85
C ILE A 83 7.01 4.44 2.48
N ASP A 84 5.82 3.83 2.40
CA ASP A 84 5.58 2.46 2.83
C ASP A 84 5.27 1.55 1.64
N ARG A 85 5.99 0.43 1.52
CA ARG A 85 5.73 -0.62 0.51
C ARG A 85 4.68 -1.63 0.96
N GLY A 86 4.47 -1.75 2.28
CA GLY A 86 3.66 -2.80 2.88
C GLY A 86 2.17 -2.69 2.60
N GLY A 87 1.67 -1.47 2.40
CA GLY A 87 0.25 -1.16 2.29
C GLY A 87 -0.36 -0.69 3.61
N ALA A 88 0.47 -0.27 4.58
CA ALA A 88 0.05 0.20 5.88
C ALA A 88 -0.60 1.59 5.77
N ILE A 89 -1.85 1.64 5.30
CA ILE A 89 -2.56 2.87 4.97
C ILE A 89 -2.66 3.88 6.12
N ASN A 90 -2.59 3.39 7.36
CA ASN A 90 -2.59 4.21 8.58
C ASN A 90 -1.36 5.13 8.71
N THR A 91 -0.33 5.00 7.86
CA THR A 91 0.79 5.96 7.83
C THR A 91 0.39 7.32 7.27
N ILE A 92 -0.70 7.40 6.50
CA ILE A 92 -1.14 8.62 5.80
C ILE A 92 -2.55 9.08 6.17
N VAL A 93 -3.11 8.59 7.29
CA VAL A 93 -4.41 9.01 7.84
C VAL A 93 -4.32 10.38 8.54
N PRO A 94 -5.45 11.12 8.66
CA PRO A 94 -5.52 12.34 9.45
C PRO A 94 -5.07 12.14 10.90
N ARG A 95 -4.37 13.14 11.44
CA ARG A 95 -3.91 13.15 12.85
C ARG A 95 -4.91 13.78 13.81
N ASN A 96 -5.94 14.43 13.28
CA ASN A 96 -6.99 15.07 14.07
C ASN A 96 -7.92 14.03 14.70
N THR A 97 -8.52 14.39 15.82
CA THR A 97 -9.57 13.58 16.45
C THR A 97 -10.89 13.69 15.69
N THR A 98 -11.81 12.76 15.93
CA THR A 98 -13.13 12.74 15.28
C THR A 98 -13.90 14.06 15.46
N SER A 99 -13.80 14.71 16.63
CA SER A 99 -14.31 16.07 16.83
C SER A 99 -13.63 16.76 18.01
N LYS A 100 -13.96 18.05 18.24
CA LYS A 100 -13.55 18.82 19.43
C LYS A 100 -13.91 18.13 20.75
N ASN A 101 -14.99 17.34 20.76
CA ASN A 101 -15.55 16.72 21.97
C ASN A 101 -15.37 15.19 21.99
N ALA A 102 -14.77 14.59 20.96
CA ALA A 102 -14.60 13.13 20.84
C ALA A 102 -13.17 12.81 20.38
N VAL A 103 -12.40 12.19 21.28
CA VAL A 103 -10.99 11.77 21.10
C VAL A 103 -10.88 10.41 20.40
N GLY A 104 -11.64 10.23 19.30
CA GLY A 104 -11.57 9.06 18.43
C GLY A 104 -10.63 9.27 17.23
N HIS A 105 -10.28 8.18 16.54
CA HIS A 105 -9.48 8.21 15.32
C HIS A 105 -10.36 8.47 14.08
N ALA A 106 -9.91 9.31 13.16
CA ALA A 106 -10.60 9.61 11.89
C ALA A 106 -9.90 8.95 10.70
N VAL A 107 -9.93 7.60 10.63
CA VAL A 107 -9.05 6.81 9.74
C VAL A 107 -9.75 6.17 8.54
N SER A 108 -11.08 6.14 8.52
CA SER A 108 -11.85 5.39 7.51
C SER A 108 -12.12 6.14 6.21
N GLY A 109 -11.81 7.44 6.15
CA GLY A 109 -12.03 8.25 4.95
C GLY A 109 -11.21 9.53 4.98
N PHE A 110 -10.41 9.74 3.94
CA PHE A 110 -9.58 10.92 3.75
C PHE A 110 -9.18 11.04 2.27
N LEU A 111 -8.77 12.24 1.86
CA LEU A 111 -8.41 12.51 0.47
C LEU A 111 -6.97 12.08 0.18
N VAL A 112 -6.79 11.54 -1.02
CA VAL A 112 -5.53 11.03 -1.56
C VAL A 112 -5.55 11.18 -3.07
N GLU A 113 -4.37 11.20 -3.68
CA GLU A 113 -4.19 10.94 -5.10
C GLU A 113 -3.67 9.50 -5.30
N VAL A 114 -3.88 8.95 -6.49
CA VAL A 114 -3.34 7.64 -6.86
C VAL A 114 -2.70 7.71 -8.25
N GLU A 115 -1.50 7.14 -8.38
CA GLU A 115 -0.78 7.07 -9.65
C GLU A 115 -0.07 5.73 -9.83
N LYS A 116 0.26 5.38 -11.08
CA LYS A 116 1.07 4.21 -11.37
C LYS A 116 2.51 4.44 -10.89
N THR A 117 3.03 3.50 -10.10
CA THR A 117 4.37 3.59 -9.53
C THR A 117 5.45 3.21 -10.55
N ASP A 118 6.49 4.04 -10.69
CA ASP A 118 7.74 3.64 -11.34
C ASP A 118 8.60 2.81 -10.36
N MET A 119 8.44 1.49 -10.47
CA MET A 119 9.17 0.53 -9.63
C MET A 119 10.68 0.54 -9.87
N GLU A 120 11.11 0.84 -11.10
CA GLU A 120 12.54 0.81 -11.44
C GLU A 120 13.25 2.06 -10.91
N GLU A 121 12.58 3.22 -10.96
CA GLU A 121 13.06 4.42 -10.29
C GLU A 121 13.16 4.24 -8.77
N LEU A 122 12.12 3.68 -8.12
CA LEU A 122 12.15 3.45 -6.67
C LEU A 122 13.28 2.51 -6.25
N LYS A 123 13.48 1.40 -6.98
CA LYS A 123 14.58 0.46 -6.72
C LYS A 123 15.94 1.11 -6.92
N ARG A 124 16.09 1.97 -7.94
CA ARG A 124 17.32 2.71 -8.20
C ARG A 124 17.62 3.71 -7.08
N LYS A 125 16.60 4.39 -6.56
CA LYS A 125 16.74 5.41 -5.52
C LYS A 125 16.95 4.82 -4.12
N TYR A 126 16.29 3.69 -3.82
CA TYR A 126 16.30 3.07 -2.50
C TYR A 126 16.69 1.58 -2.54
N PRO A 127 17.83 1.20 -3.13
CA PRO A 127 18.18 -0.21 -3.38
C PRO A 127 18.21 -1.04 -2.11
N GLU A 128 18.69 -0.48 -1.00
CA GLU A 128 18.79 -1.18 0.29
C GLU A 128 17.42 -1.55 0.85
N ALA A 129 16.40 -0.71 0.65
CA ALA A 129 15.04 -1.01 1.11
C ALA A 129 14.45 -2.25 0.42
N PHE A 130 14.76 -2.43 -0.87
CA PHE A 130 14.30 -3.56 -1.70
C PHE A 130 15.14 -4.84 -1.49
N LYS A 131 16.37 -4.73 -0.97
CA LYS A 131 17.22 -5.87 -0.62
C LYS A 131 16.94 -6.45 0.75
N ARG A 132 16.20 -5.74 1.63
CA ARG A 132 15.87 -6.24 2.96
C ARG A 132 15.20 -7.62 2.87
N PRO A 133 15.64 -8.60 3.67
CA PRO A 133 15.05 -9.94 3.64
C PRO A 133 13.58 -9.86 4.04
N TYR A 134 12.73 -10.65 3.41
CA TYR A 134 11.33 -10.79 3.78
C TYR A 134 10.84 -12.20 3.44
N HIS A 135 9.77 -12.65 4.10
CA HIS A 135 9.17 -13.93 3.77
C HIS A 135 8.27 -13.76 2.53
N PRO A 136 8.41 -14.58 1.46
CA PRO A 136 7.67 -14.40 0.20
C PRO A 136 6.15 -14.29 0.35
N THR A 137 5.58 -14.94 1.38
CA THR A 137 4.14 -14.87 1.67
C THR A 137 3.81 -14.12 2.96
N ALA A 138 4.73 -14.02 3.93
CA ALA A 138 4.40 -13.41 5.23
C ALA A 138 4.79 -11.92 5.28
N GLY A 139 5.49 -11.42 4.26
CA GLY A 139 5.98 -10.05 4.20
C GLY A 139 7.19 -9.83 5.11
N PRO A 140 7.40 -8.59 5.60
CA PRO A 140 8.53 -8.28 6.48
C PRO A 140 8.47 -9.11 7.77
N SER A 141 9.66 -9.48 8.27
CA SER A 141 9.88 -10.26 9.48
C SER A 141 10.78 -9.49 10.45
N LEU A 142 11.03 -10.03 11.64
CA LEU A 142 11.95 -9.43 12.60
C LEU A 142 13.35 -9.19 12.00
N GLU A 143 13.82 -10.11 11.15
CA GLU A 143 15.11 -9.99 10.46
C GLU A 143 15.16 -8.78 9.52
N SER A 144 14.03 -8.44 8.86
CA SER A 144 13.91 -7.24 8.02
C SER A 144 14.21 -5.95 8.76
N PHE A 145 13.96 -5.92 10.08
CA PHE A 145 14.14 -4.74 10.93
C PHE A 145 15.45 -4.78 11.74
N LEU A 146 15.94 -5.97 12.09
CA LEU A 146 17.18 -6.14 12.85
C LEU A 146 18.43 -6.21 11.97
N GLY A 147 18.30 -6.60 10.71
CA GLY A 147 19.39 -6.81 9.76
C GLY A 147 20.10 -5.53 9.27
N GLY A 148 19.74 -4.36 9.83
CA GLY A 148 20.44 -3.10 9.61
C GLY A 148 21.60 -2.87 10.60
N LYS A 149 22.53 -3.83 10.68
CA LYS A 149 23.83 -3.66 11.35
C LYS A 149 24.96 -3.89 10.38
#